data_AF-A0A9Q3DIS7-F1
#
_entry.id   AF-A0A9Q3DIS7-F1
#
_cell.length_a   1.000
_cell.length_b   1.000
_cell.length_c   1.000
_cell.angle_alpha   90.00
_cell.angle_beta   90.00
_cell.angle_gamma   90.00
#
_symmetry.space_group_name_H-M   'P 1'
#
loop_
_entity.id
_entity.type
_entity.pdbx_description
1 polymer ?
#
loop_
_entity_poly.entity_id
_entity_poly.type
_entity_poly.pdbx_seq_one_letter_code
_entity_poly.pdbx_strand_id
1 'polypeptide(L)'
;MNVMISVSSGNVSEDRKLERVETCSWWSNWRKDVAEYCQTCDRFQKANRATGKKCVIMIQIQEPKSPWEIVHMDWVTALPPG
;
A
#
# COMPACT_ATOMS: atom_id res chain seq x y z
N MET A 1 -12.87 -6.60 25.58
CA MET A 1 -13.98 -6.99 24.68
C MET A 1 -13.39 -7.10 23.28
N ASN A 2 -13.20 -8.33 22.79
CA ASN A 2 -12.58 -8.61 21.50
C ASN A 2 -13.63 -8.46 20.40
N VAL A 3 -13.57 -7.37 19.64
CA VAL A 3 -14.31 -7.26 18.38
C VAL A 3 -13.52 -8.05 17.34
N MET A 4 -13.77 -9.36 17.32
CA MET A 4 -13.20 -10.29 16.35
C MET A 4 -13.95 -10.12 15.02
N ILE A 5 -13.63 -9.07 14.26
CA ILE A 5 -13.98 -9.03 12.83
C ILE A 5 -13.20 -10.17 12.18
N SER A 6 -13.92 -11.25 11.88
CA SER A 6 -13.37 -12.51 11.37
C SER A 6 -12.27 -12.28 10.33
N VAL A 7 -11.07 -12.65 10.72
CA VAL A 7 -9.80 -12.52 10.00
C VAL A 7 -9.78 -13.28 8.66
N SER A 8 -10.82 -14.09 8.38
CA SER A 8 -11.02 -14.81 7.11
C SER A 8 -11.86 -14.06 6.06
N SER A 9 -12.43 -12.89 6.38
CA SER A 9 -13.40 -12.20 5.51
C SER A 9 -12.82 -11.03 4.71
N GLY A 10 -11.76 -11.31 3.92
CA GLY A 10 -11.22 -10.41 2.89
C GLY A 10 -10.44 -9.19 3.42
N ASN A 11 -9.34 -8.85 2.77
CA ASN A 11 -8.61 -7.60 3.04
C ASN A 11 -9.39 -6.44 2.43
N VAL A 12 -10.43 -5.97 3.10
CA VAL A 12 -11.29 -4.89 2.61
C VAL A 12 -10.74 -3.52 3.03
N SER A 13 -11.02 -2.47 2.26
CA SER A 13 -10.65 -1.09 2.57
C SER A 13 -11.15 -0.65 3.96
N GLU A 14 -10.47 0.34 4.54
CA GLU A 14 -10.82 0.90 5.85
C GLU A 14 -12.29 1.35 5.93
N ASP A 15 -12.78 2.04 4.89
CA ASP A 15 -14.16 2.52 4.79
C ASP A 15 -15.19 1.38 4.94
N ARG A 16 -14.92 0.25 4.29
CA ARG A 16 -15.84 -0.91 4.31
C ARG A 16 -15.79 -1.68 5.63
N LYS A 17 -14.73 -1.50 6.43
CA LYS A 17 -14.70 -2.00 7.81
C LYS A 17 -15.51 -1.12 8.74
N LEU A 18 -15.43 0.21 8.57
CA LEU A 18 -16.24 1.15 9.34
C LEU A 18 -17.74 0.89 9.13
N GLU A 19 -18.16 0.68 7.88
CA GLU A 19 -19.56 0.34 7.52
C GLU A 19 -20.03 -0.98 8.17
N ARG A 20 -19.16 -1.99 8.21
CA ARG A 20 -19.48 -3.28 8.87
C ARG A 20 -19.63 -3.15 10.37
N VAL A 21 -18.74 -2.40 11.02
CA VAL A 21 -18.81 -2.21 12.47
C VAL A 21 -20.06 -1.42 12.83
N GLU A 22 -20.39 -0.38 12.07
CA GLU A 22 -21.64 0.38 12.23
C GLU A 22 -22.89 -0.50 12.18
N THR A 23 -22.88 -1.52 11.31
CA THR A 23 -24.02 -2.42 11.12
C THR A 23 -24.11 -3.51 12.19
N CYS A 24 -22.99 -3.96 12.74
CA CYS A 24 -22.96 -5.13 13.63
C CYS A 24 -22.81 -4.78 15.12
N SER A 25 -22.36 -3.58 15.49
CA SER A 25 -22.03 -3.26 16.88
C SER A 25 -22.00 -1.76 17.14
N TRP A 26 -22.42 -1.34 18.33
CA TRP A 26 -22.35 0.05 18.76
C TRP A 26 -21.75 0.14 20.16
N TRP A 27 -20.71 0.95 20.31
CA TRP A 27 -20.13 1.33 21.60
C TRP A 27 -19.54 2.74 21.55
N SER A 28 -19.28 3.37 22.70
CA SER A 28 -18.71 4.72 22.73
C SER A 28 -17.29 4.73 22.13
N ASN A 29 -16.99 5.70 21.26
CA ASN A 29 -15.72 5.83 20.53
C ASN A 29 -15.36 4.69 19.55
N TRP A 30 -16.30 3.84 19.15
CA TRP A 30 -16.03 2.71 18.25
C TRP A 30 -15.28 3.06 16.96
N ARG A 31 -15.55 4.23 16.38
CA ARG A 31 -14.85 4.71 15.17
C ARG A 31 -13.35 4.92 15.40
N LYS A 32 -12.96 5.41 16.59
CA LYS A 32 -11.55 5.60 16.96
C LYS A 32 -10.85 4.26 17.15
N ASP A 33 -11.50 3.33 17.84
CA ASP A 33 -10.93 2.00 18.10
C ASP A 33 -10.71 1.21 16.80
N VAL A 34 -11.64 1.34 15.84
CA VAL A 34 -11.50 0.68 14.52
C VAL A 34 -10.38 1.31 13.68
N ALA A 35 -10.24 2.64 13.73
CA ALA A 35 -9.14 3.35 13.07
C ALA A 35 -7.78 2.96 13.68
N GLU A 36 -7.69 2.91 15.01
CA GLU A 36 -6.49 2.47 15.74
C GLU A 36 -6.14 1.01 15.41
N TYR A 37 -7.15 0.12 15.34
CA TYR A 37 -6.93 -1.26 14.92
C TYR A 37 -6.41 -1.36 13.49
N CYS A 38 -6.95 -0.56 12.56
CA CYS A 38 -6.45 -0.53 11.18
C CYS A 38 -5.00 -0.01 11.13
N GLN A 39 -4.64 0.95 11.98
CA GLN A 39 -3.29 1.50 12.04
C GLN A 39 -2.27 0.63 12.78
N THR A 40 -2.68 -0.28 13.67
CA THR A 40 -1.77 -1.12 14.46
C THR A 40 -1.67 -2.57 13.96
N CYS A 41 -2.64 -3.02 13.16
CA CYS A 41 -2.68 -4.40 12.65
C CYS A 41 -1.69 -4.62 11.48
N ASP A 42 -0.61 -5.38 11.74
CA ASP A 42 0.41 -5.76 10.76
C ASP A 42 -0.17 -6.38 9.47
N ARG A 43 -1.16 -7.27 9.62
CA ARG A 43 -1.82 -7.92 8.48
C ARG A 43 -2.54 -6.89 7.58
N PHE A 44 -3.15 -5.88 8.19
CA PHE A 44 -3.85 -4.83 7.44
C PHE A 44 -2.87 -3.86 6.78
N GLN A 45 -1.84 -3.42 7.50
CA GLN A 45 -0.81 -2.54 6.96
C GLN A 45 -0.09 -3.15 5.76
N LYS A 46 0.18 -4.46 5.80
CA LYS A 46 0.81 -5.19 4.68
C LYS A 46 -0.11 -5.31 3.48
N ALA A 47 -1.40 -5.57 3.70
CA ALA A 47 -2.37 -5.74 2.63
C ALA A 47 -2.78 -4.40 1.98
N ASN A 48 -2.99 -3.36 2.80
CA ASN A 48 -3.35 -2.01 2.39
C ASN A 48 -2.15 -1.09 2.55
N ARG A 49 -1.03 -1.47 1.92
CA ARG A 49 0.14 -0.60 1.86
C ARG A 49 -0.31 0.73 1.28
N ALA A 50 -0.08 1.81 2.03
CA ALA A 50 -0.50 3.14 1.62
C ALA A 50 -0.05 3.42 0.18
N THR A 51 -1.00 3.53 -0.74
CA THR A 51 -0.80 4.04 -2.10
C THR A 51 -0.64 5.56 -2.03
N GLY A 52 0.19 6.05 -1.10
CA GLY A 52 0.79 7.35 -1.31
C GLY A 52 1.58 7.20 -2.59
N LYS A 53 1.19 7.93 -3.64
CA LYS A 53 2.09 8.17 -4.77
C LYS A 53 3.40 8.53 -4.10
N LYS A 54 4.42 7.68 -4.21
CA LYS A 54 5.78 8.16 -4.03
C LYS A 54 5.82 9.28 -5.05
N CYS A 55 5.69 10.53 -4.60
CA CYS A 55 6.02 11.67 -5.42
C CYS A 55 7.54 11.55 -5.51
N VAL A 56 7.97 10.62 -6.36
CA VAL A 56 9.36 10.40 -6.67
C VAL A 56 9.70 11.72 -7.30
N ILE A 57 10.38 12.56 -6.53
CA ILE A 57 10.95 13.81 -7.02
C ILE A 57 11.59 13.44 -8.34
N MET A 58 11.10 14.03 -9.43
CA MET A 58 11.60 13.74 -10.75
C MET A 58 13.05 14.23 -10.75
N ILE A 59 13.98 13.29 -10.59
CA ILE A 59 15.40 13.60 -10.49
C ILE A 59 15.79 14.16 -11.85
N GLN A 60 16.20 15.42 -11.87
CA GLN A 60 16.79 16.01 -13.06
C GLN A 60 18.14 15.34 -13.27
N ILE A 61 18.27 14.62 -14.39
CA ILE A 61 19.55 14.05 -14.81
C ILE A 61 20.38 15.16 -15.47
N GLN A 62 21.69 15.16 -15.23
CA GLN A 62 22.60 16.08 -15.90
C GLN A 62 22.83 15.61 -17.35
N GLU A 63 22.69 16.52 -18.32
CA GLU A 63 22.98 16.22 -19.71
C GLU A 63 24.49 15.98 -19.92
N PRO A 64 24.88 14.95 -20.70
CA PRO A 64 26.27 14.74 -21.07
C PRO A 64 26.76 15.88 -21.98
N LYS A 65 27.96 16.38 -21.72
CA LYS A 65 28.58 17.52 -22.41
C LYS A 65 29.41 17.09 -23.62
N SER A 66 29.76 15.81 -23.71
CA SER A 66 30.61 15.25 -24.74
C SER A 66 30.10 13.88 -25.23
N PRO A 67 30.38 13.49 -26.49
CA PRO A 67 30.03 12.17 -26.98
C PRO A 67 30.65 11.06 -26.11
N TRP A 68 29.86 10.03 -25.80
CA TRP A 68 30.28 8.85 -25.01
C TRP A 68 30.59 9.09 -23.53
N GLU A 69 30.21 10.25 -22.97
CA GLU A 69 30.43 10.58 -21.57
C GLU A 69 29.63 9.68 -20.61
N ILE A 70 28.41 9.32 -21.00
CA ILE A 70 27.51 8.46 -20.22
C ILE A 70 26.97 7.37 -21.14
N VAL A 71 27.12 6.11 -20.72
CA VAL A 71 26.59 4.94 -21.42
C VAL A 71 25.69 4.17 -20.45
N HIS A 72 24.39 4.13 -20.76
CA HIS A 72 23.43 3.29 -20.06
C HIS A 72 23.27 1.97 -20.80
N MET A 73 23.36 0.86 -20.07
CA MET A 73 23.20 -0.49 -20.61
C MET A 73 22.14 -1.21 -19.79
N ASP A 74 21.29 -1.98 -20.46
CA ASP A 74 20.30 -2.83 -19.82
C ASP A 74 20.23 -4.19 -20.54
N TRP A 75 19.80 -5.21 -19.82
CA TRP A 75 19.70 -6.56 -20.33
C TRP A 75 18.35 -6.78 -21.01
N VAL A 76 18.38 -7.25 -22.26
CA VAL A 76 17.18 -7.77 -22.90
C VAL A 76 17.01 -9.23 -22.47
N THR A 77 16.01 -9.48 -21.64
CA THR A 77 15.60 -10.85 -21.28
C THR A 77 14.46 -11.34 -22.17
N ALA A 78 14.24 -12.66 -22.23
CA ALA A 78 13.19 -13.33 -23.02
C ALA A 78 13.39 -13.34 -24.55
N LEU A 79 14.64 -13.52 -24.98
CA LEU A 79 14.93 -13.86 -26.38
C LEU A 79 14.40 -15.28 -26.69
N PRO A 80 13.87 -15.52 -27.92
CA PRO A 80 13.43 -16.85 -28.31
C PRO A 80 14.58 -17.88 -28.27
N PRO A 81 14.29 -19.17 -28.00
CA PRO A 81 15.30 -20.21 -28.09
C PRO A 81 15.86 -20.29 -29.53
N GLY A 82 17.18 -20.36 -29.65
CA GLY A 82 17.90 -20.47 -30.92
C GLY A 82 17.95 -21.88 -31.49
#